data_AF-A0A1F6HVS0-F1
#
_entry.id   AF-A0A1F6HVS0-F1
#
_cell.length_a   1.000
_cell.length_b   1.000
_cell.length_c   1.000
_cell.angle_alpha   90.00
_cell.angle_beta   90.00
_cell.angle_gamma   90.00
#
_symmetry.space_group_name_H-M   'P 1'
#
loop_
_entity.id
_entity.type
_entity.pdbx_description
1 polymer ?
#
loop_
_entity_poly.entity_id
_entity_poly.type
_entity_poly.pdbx_seq_one_letter_code
_entity_poly.pdbx_strand_id
1 'polypeptide(L)'
;ITNHKDINRAFFSRPVWQRALVVGAGVVMNFLLAVVIISILFSLVGVQVPGNKVRINEIVKGSPADIVGLKVYDAINTVNGISITNTSELLAITKKNLGEKIELKIERQNSGVKTIGITPRKNYPKGEGPMGIGISKYDIKKYPLYQAPFVGILEAFKYSWLILSGLGGVVSQLILHAQVPKGVAGPVGIAQLTGQFVAVGPLAVLSFVSLLSLNLAILNILPIPALDGGRLFFILIEAVTGRKVSTRFESYAHAIGMVLLLALIAVITLSDIIRFISGQPILPKP
;
A
#
# COMPACT_ATOMS: atom_id res chain seq x y z
N ILE A 1 -4.85 -0.91 53.93
CA ILE A 1 -3.38 -1.00 53.94
C ILE A 1 -2.90 -0.80 52.50
N THR A 2 -2.76 0.47 52.09
CA THR A 2 -2.27 0.85 50.76
C THR A 2 -0.75 0.69 50.75
N ASN A 3 -0.27 -0.39 50.14
CA ASN A 3 1.15 -0.73 50.10
C ASN A 3 1.90 0.31 49.25
N HIS A 4 2.69 1.18 49.88
CA HIS A 4 3.50 2.21 49.22
C HIS A 4 4.49 1.66 48.15
N LYS A 5 4.71 0.34 48.10
CA LYS A 5 5.55 -0.31 47.09
C LYS A 5 4.94 -0.35 45.67
N ASP A 6 3.62 -0.21 45.51
CA ASP A 6 2.98 -0.26 44.18
C ASP A 6 2.96 1.09 43.46
N ILE A 7 3.14 2.21 44.18
CA ILE A 7 3.18 3.57 43.59
C ILE A 7 4.45 3.77 42.74
N ASN A 8 5.56 3.12 43.10
CA ASN A 8 6.80 3.10 42.30
C ASN A 8 6.74 2.17 41.07
N ARG A 9 5.70 1.34 40.97
CA ARG A 9 5.37 0.55 39.76
C ARG A 9 4.35 1.23 38.87
N ALA A 10 3.64 2.25 39.35
CA ALA A 10 2.70 3.01 38.53
C ALA A 10 3.46 3.74 37.42
N PHE A 11 3.09 3.49 36.17
CA PHE A 11 3.63 4.14 34.96
C PHE A 11 3.84 5.66 35.14
N PHE A 12 2.98 6.33 35.90
CA PHE A 12 2.97 7.78 36.16
C PHE A 12 4.08 8.33 37.08
N SER A 13 4.81 7.47 37.82
CA SER A 13 5.94 7.86 38.67
C SER A 13 7.30 7.75 37.97
N ARG A 14 7.34 7.19 36.75
CA ARG A 14 8.56 7.03 35.96
C ARG A 14 8.94 8.32 35.22
N PRO A 15 10.25 8.59 35.01
CA PRO A 15 10.71 9.73 34.23
C PRO A 15 10.12 9.73 32.82
N VAL A 16 9.96 10.93 32.26
CA VAL A 16 9.31 11.20 30.96
C VAL A 16 9.83 10.27 29.86
N TRP A 17 11.14 10.07 29.76
CA TRP A 17 11.75 9.20 28.75
C TRP A 17 11.37 7.72 28.90
N GLN A 18 11.20 7.21 30.12
CA GLN A 18 10.76 5.81 30.34
C GLN A 18 9.30 5.63 29.91
N ARG A 19 8.44 6.59 30.22
CA ARG A 19 7.04 6.58 29.76
C ARG A 19 6.96 6.69 28.23
N ALA A 20 7.76 7.57 27.63
CA ALA A 20 7.83 7.73 26.19
C ALA A 20 8.30 6.44 25.48
N LEU A 21 9.32 5.76 26.01
CA LEU A 21 9.78 4.48 25.47
C LEU A 21 8.72 3.38 25.53
N VAL A 22 8.01 3.26 26.65
CA VAL A 22 6.97 2.23 26.81
C VAL A 22 5.80 2.47 25.86
N VAL A 23 5.36 3.73 25.70
CA VAL A 23 4.27 4.08 24.76
C VAL A 23 4.73 3.96 23.31
N GLY A 24 5.97 4.36 23.02
CA GLY A 24 6.56 4.24 21.68
C GLY A 24 6.83 2.80 21.26
N ALA A 25 6.97 1.86 22.20
CA ALA A 25 7.29 0.46 21.91
C ALA A 25 6.24 -0.20 20.99
N GLY A 26 4.95 0.10 21.18
CA GLY A 26 3.89 -0.43 20.31
C GLY A 26 4.05 0.01 18.86
N VAL A 27 4.29 1.30 18.63
CA VAL A 27 4.55 1.88 17.30
C VAL A 27 5.79 1.27 16.67
N VAL A 28 6.88 1.19 17.44
CA VAL A 28 8.16 0.64 16.98
C VAL A 28 8.02 -0.82 16.60
N MET A 29 7.32 -1.64 17.39
CA MET A 29 7.12 -3.06 17.09
C MET A 29 6.29 -3.28 15.83
N ASN A 30 5.23 -2.50 15.62
CA ASN A 30 4.43 -2.55 14.40
C ASN A 30 5.24 -2.12 13.16
N PHE A 31 6.08 -1.09 13.28
CA PHE A 31 6.96 -0.67 12.20
C PHE A 31 8.03 -1.73 11.91
N LEU A 32 8.67 -2.30 12.94
CA LEU A 32 9.67 -3.35 12.81
C LEU A 32 9.09 -4.62 12.17
N LEU A 33 7.89 -5.04 12.58
CA LEU A 33 7.21 -6.18 11.99
C LEU A 33 6.96 -5.95 10.49
N ALA A 34 6.50 -4.76 10.11
CA ALA A 34 6.32 -4.39 8.71
C ALA A 34 7.63 -4.47 7.93
N VAL A 35 8.72 -3.89 8.47
CA VAL A 35 10.06 -3.93 7.85
C VAL A 35 10.53 -5.37 7.65
N VAL A 36 10.43 -6.22 8.68
CA VAL A 36 10.85 -7.63 8.59
C VAL A 36 10.10 -8.36 7.48
N ILE A 37 8.77 -8.21 7.41
CA ILE A 37 7.96 -8.86 6.38
C ILE A 37 8.31 -8.31 4.99
N ILE A 38 8.43 -6.99 4.83
CA ILE A 38 8.82 -6.35 3.56
C ILE A 38 10.19 -6.89 3.10
N SER A 39 11.16 -6.99 4.00
CA SER A 39 12.49 -7.51 3.69
C SER A 39 12.45 -8.97 3.22
N ILE A 40 11.65 -9.82 3.88
CA ILE A 40 11.44 -11.20 3.44
C ILE A 40 10.84 -11.24 2.03
N LEU A 41 9.80 -10.44 1.77
CA LEU A 41 9.15 -10.36 0.46
C LEU A 41 10.11 -9.87 -0.64
N PHE A 42 10.94 -8.87 -0.35
CA PHE A 42 11.90 -8.32 -1.32
C PHE A 42 13.02 -9.30 -1.65
N SER A 43 13.32 -10.23 -0.75
CA SER A 43 14.30 -11.27 -1.01
C SER A 43 13.72 -12.45 -1.78
N LEU A 44 12.54 -12.93 -1.38
CA LEU A 44 11.91 -14.11 -1.99
C LEU A 44 11.22 -13.79 -3.33
N VAL A 45 10.41 -12.74 -3.34
CA VAL A 45 9.56 -12.34 -4.46
C VAL A 45 10.23 -11.25 -5.29
N GLY A 46 10.80 -10.25 -4.61
CA GLY A 46 11.30 -9.03 -5.22
C GLY A 46 10.29 -7.89 -5.16
N VAL A 47 10.75 -6.70 -5.54
CA VAL A 47 9.96 -5.47 -5.57
C VAL A 47 9.99 -4.84 -6.95
N GLN A 48 8.89 -4.20 -7.33
CA GLN A 48 8.82 -3.41 -8.54
C GLN A 48 9.61 -2.11 -8.36
N VAL A 49 10.67 -1.95 -9.15
CA VAL A 49 11.46 -0.72 -9.22
C VAL A 49 11.27 -0.09 -10.59
N PRO A 50 11.33 1.26 -10.73
CA PRO A 50 11.31 1.91 -12.03
C PRO A 50 12.34 1.26 -12.97
N GLY A 51 11.84 0.70 -14.06
CA GLY A 51 12.65 -0.01 -15.04
C GLY A 51 13.06 0.89 -16.19
N ASN A 52 13.98 0.39 -17.02
CA ASN A 52 14.43 1.11 -18.23
C ASN A 52 13.69 0.66 -19.50
N LYS A 53 12.96 -0.46 -19.44
CA LYS A 53 12.29 -1.07 -20.59
C LYS A 53 10.80 -1.19 -20.34
N VAL A 54 10.00 -1.12 -21.40
CA VAL A 54 8.56 -1.40 -21.33
C VAL A 54 8.36 -2.90 -21.34
N ARG A 55 7.76 -3.45 -20.29
CA ARG A 55 7.52 -4.90 -20.15
C ARG A 55 6.03 -5.22 -20.18
N ILE A 56 5.73 -6.40 -20.70
CA ILE A 56 4.41 -6.99 -20.66
C ILE A 56 4.18 -7.57 -19.25
N ASN A 57 3.17 -7.09 -18.52
CA ASN A 57 2.80 -7.63 -17.20
C ASN A 57 1.57 -8.55 -17.25
N GLU A 58 0.74 -8.43 -18.28
CA GLU A 58 -0.47 -9.23 -18.46
C GLU A 58 -0.71 -9.49 -19.95
N ILE A 59 -1.27 -10.65 -20.27
CA ILE A 59 -1.72 -11.00 -21.63
C ILE A 59 -3.13 -11.55 -21.53
N VAL A 60 -4.04 -10.95 -22.29
CA VAL A 60 -5.43 -11.38 -22.36
C VAL A 60 -5.51 -12.62 -23.26
N LYS A 61 -6.16 -13.69 -22.76
CA LYS A 61 -6.32 -14.94 -23.51
C LYS A 61 -7.12 -14.71 -24.81
N GLY A 62 -6.66 -15.29 -25.92
CA GLY A 62 -7.26 -15.14 -27.25
C GLY A 62 -7.02 -13.78 -27.91
N SER A 63 -6.22 -12.91 -27.30
CA SER A 63 -5.83 -11.62 -27.88
C SER A 63 -4.78 -11.78 -28.99
N PRO A 64 -4.54 -10.75 -29.82
CA PRO A 64 -3.44 -10.76 -30.78
C PRO A 64 -2.09 -11.10 -30.15
N ALA A 65 -1.82 -10.62 -28.93
CA ALA A 65 -0.57 -10.91 -28.22
C ALA A 65 -0.43 -12.37 -27.80
N ASP A 66 -1.54 -13.00 -27.36
CA ASP A 66 -1.59 -14.41 -27.02
C ASP A 66 -1.35 -15.29 -28.27
N ILE A 67 -2.02 -14.96 -29.38
CA ILE A 67 -1.94 -15.71 -30.65
C ILE A 67 -0.51 -15.72 -31.20
N VAL A 68 0.21 -14.59 -31.11
CA VAL A 68 1.59 -14.49 -31.61
C VAL A 68 2.64 -15.00 -30.61
N GLY A 69 2.21 -15.50 -29.45
CA GLY A 69 3.08 -16.12 -28.45
C GLY A 69 3.96 -15.15 -27.67
N LEU A 70 3.49 -13.91 -27.46
CA LEU A 70 4.08 -13.02 -26.45
C LEU A 70 3.93 -13.67 -25.06
N LYS A 71 4.86 -13.37 -24.16
CA LYS A 71 4.85 -13.89 -22.80
C LYS A 71 4.96 -12.75 -21.79
N VAL A 72 4.38 -12.96 -20.62
CA VAL A 72 4.58 -12.09 -19.47
C VAL A 72 6.09 -11.96 -19.20
N TYR A 73 6.52 -10.73 -18.91
CA TYR A 73 7.91 -10.28 -18.72
C TYR A 73 8.75 -10.06 -19.99
N ASP A 74 8.21 -10.30 -21.19
CA ASP A 74 8.86 -9.85 -22.43
C ASP A 74 9.04 -8.31 -22.39
N ALA A 75 10.26 -7.84 -22.66
CA ALA A 75 10.56 -6.42 -22.79
C ALA A 75 10.43 -6.00 -24.26
N ILE A 76 9.64 -4.96 -24.54
CA ILE A 76 9.47 -4.41 -25.89
C ILE A 76 10.57 -3.38 -26.10
N ASN A 77 11.50 -3.68 -27.01
CA ASN A 77 12.64 -2.80 -27.33
C ASN A 77 12.30 -1.86 -28.49
N THR A 78 11.72 -2.38 -29.58
CA THR A 78 11.32 -1.57 -30.73
C THR A 78 9.98 -1.99 -31.32
N VAL A 79 9.30 -1.04 -31.97
CA VAL A 79 8.10 -1.27 -32.79
C VAL A 79 8.37 -0.67 -34.17
N ASN A 80 8.31 -1.49 -35.23
CA ASN A 80 8.65 -1.07 -36.61
C ASN A 80 10.01 -0.35 -36.69
N GLY A 81 11.00 -0.83 -35.93
CA GLY A 81 12.33 -0.21 -35.86
C GLY A 81 12.44 1.03 -34.97
N ILE A 82 11.33 1.60 -34.47
CA ILE A 82 11.32 2.75 -33.55
C ILE A 82 11.57 2.26 -32.12
N SER A 83 12.57 2.83 -31.45
CA SER A 83 12.89 2.51 -30.05
C SER A 83 11.76 2.92 -29.11
N ILE A 84 11.41 2.03 -28.19
CA ILE A 84 10.35 2.25 -27.20
C ILE A 84 10.98 2.42 -25.83
N THR A 85 10.88 3.62 -25.27
CA THR A 85 11.46 3.95 -23.97
C THR A 85 10.42 4.11 -22.88
N ASN A 86 9.15 4.33 -23.26
CA ASN A 86 8.04 4.50 -22.31
C ASN A 86 6.73 3.93 -22.85
N THR A 87 5.77 3.75 -21.94
CA THR A 87 4.47 3.16 -22.25
C THR A 87 3.63 4.03 -23.19
N SER A 88 3.74 5.35 -23.08
CA SER A 88 3.02 6.31 -23.93
C SER A 88 3.41 6.21 -25.40
N GLU A 89 4.71 6.02 -25.70
CA GLU A 89 5.23 5.79 -27.06
C GLU A 89 4.65 4.52 -27.66
N LEU A 90 4.68 3.41 -26.91
CA LEU A 90 4.12 2.14 -27.35
C LEU A 90 2.62 2.27 -27.65
N LEU A 91 1.87 2.94 -26.76
CA LEU A 91 0.44 3.18 -26.94
C LEU A 91 0.17 4.04 -28.18
N ALA A 92 0.93 5.11 -28.39
CA ALA A 92 0.78 6.00 -29.54
C ALA A 92 1.03 5.28 -30.86
N ILE A 93 2.13 4.51 -30.96
CA ILE A 93 2.47 3.76 -32.18
C ILE A 93 1.44 2.66 -32.42
N THR A 94 1.01 1.94 -31.39
CA THR A 94 -0.02 0.90 -31.53
C THR A 94 -1.34 1.48 -32.05
N LYS A 95 -1.78 2.64 -31.52
CA LYS A 95 -2.99 3.34 -31.97
C LYS A 95 -2.89 3.88 -33.39
N LYS A 96 -1.69 4.23 -33.86
CA LYS A 96 -1.47 4.68 -35.24
C LYS A 96 -1.59 3.54 -36.25
N ASN A 97 -1.24 2.32 -35.86
CA ASN A 97 -1.17 1.15 -36.74
C ASN A 97 -2.30 0.14 -36.48
N LEU A 98 -3.51 0.62 -36.16
CA LEU A 98 -4.64 -0.27 -35.89
C LEU A 98 -5.08 -1.03 -37.16
N GLY A 99 -5.10 -2.36 -37.06
CA GLY A 99 -5.41 -3.27 -38.16
C GLY A 99 -4.26 -3.49 -39.13
N GLU A 100 -3.09 -2.89 -38.88
CA GLU A 100 -1.88 -3.08 -39.68
C GLU A 100 -0.88 -3.94 -38.92
N LYS A 101 -0.12 -4.77 -39.64
CA LYS A 101 0.90 -5.62 -39.02
C LYS A 101 2.07 -4.74 -38.59
N ILE A 102 2.39 -4.76 -37.30
CA ILE A 102 3.58 -4.15 -36.72
C ILE A 102 4.59 -5.22 -36.33
N GLU A 103 5.86 -4.87 -36.36
CA GLU A 103 6.98 -5.70 -35.99
C GLU A 103 7.50 -5.29 -34.61
N LEU A 104 7.38 -6.19 -33.64
CA LEU A 104 7.91 -6.00 -32.29
C LEU A 104 9.25 -6.69 -32.15
N LYS A 105 10.28 -5.94 -31.75
CA LYS A 105 11.53 -6.52 -31.27
C LYS A 105 11.44 -6.63 -29.75
N ILE A 106 11.30 -7.84 -29.26
CA ILE A 106 11.18 -8.14 -27.83
C ILE A 106 12.46 -8.79 -27.30
N GLU A 107 12.72 -8.62 -26.01
CA GLU A 107 13.75 -9.33 -25.27
C GLU A 107 13.09 -10.21 -24.22
N ARG A 108 13.28 -11.51 -24.39
CA ARG A 108 12.73 -12.53 -23.50
C ARG A 108 13.84 -13.06 -22.59
N GLN A 109 13.57 -13.12 -21.29
CA GLN A 109 14.51 -13.71 -20.34
C GLN A 109 14.91 -15.11 -20.82
N ASN A 110 16.22 -15.37 -20.87
CA ASN A 110 16.83 -16.64 -21.30
C ASN A 110 16.63 -17.03 -22.77
N SER A 111 16.09 -16.16 -23.63
CA SER A 111 15.94 -16.44 -25.07
C SER A 111 16.45 -15.33 -25.99
N GLY A 112 17.07 -14.29 -25.42
CA GLY A 112 17.61 -13.17 -26.17
C GLY A 112 16.54 -12.34 -26.85
N VAL A 113 16.94 -11.65 -27.92
CA VAL A 113 16.09 -10.75 -28.68
C VAL A 113 15.37 -11.50 -29.79
N LYS A 114 14.04 -11.35 -29.87
CA LYS A 114 13.18 -11.95 -30.90
C LYS A 114 12.37 -10.88 -31.61
N THR A 115 12.09 -11.14 -32.88
CA THR A 115 11.19 -10.31 -33.69
C THR A 115 9.86 -11.04 -33.86
N ILE A 116 8.74 -10.38 -33.52
CA ILE A 116 7.39 -10.92 -33.60
C ILE A 116 6.50 -9.94 -34.35
N GLY A 117 5.86 -10.40 -35.42
CA GLY A 117 4.83 -9.63 -36.11
C GLY A 117 3.48 -9.77 -35.41
N ILE A 118 2.83 -8.66 -35.08
CA ILE A 118 1.50 -8.62 -34.45
C ILE A 118 0.61 -7.62 -35.17
N THR A 119 -0.69 -7.88 -35.24
CA THR A 119 -1.67 -6.97 -35.83
C THR A 119 -2.61 -6.45 -34.74
N PRO A 120 -2.50 -5.17 -34.32
CA PRO A 120 -3.40 -4.59 -33.33
C PRO A 120 -4.86 -4.56 -33.85
N ARG A 121 -5.84 -4.90 -33.01
CA ARG A 121 -7.27 -4.87 -33.40
C ARG A 121 -7.77 -3.43 -33.56
N LYS A 122 -8.53 -3.14 -34.61
CA LYS A 122 -9.28 -1.87 -34.76
C LYS A 122 -10.38 -1.74 -33.70
N ASN A 123 -11.13 -2.82 -33.50
CA ASN A 123 -12.17 -2.93 -32.48
C ASN A 123 -11.74 -3.95 -31.43
N TYR A 124 -11.66 -3.54 -30.17
CA TYR A 124 -11.23 -4.37 -29.05
C TYR A 124 -12.17 -4.20 -27.85
N PRO A 125 -12.36 -5.23 -27.02
CA PRO A 125 -13.16 -5.13 -25.80
C PRO A 125 -12.64 -4.05 -24.85
N LYS A 126 -13.55 -3.45 -24.06
CA LYS A 126 -13.17 -2.46 -23.04
C LYS A 126 -12.23 -3.12 -22.03
N GLY A 127 -11.10 -2.47 -21.76
CA GLY A 127 -10.09 -2.92 -20.79
C GLY A 127 -8.94 -3.76 -21.37
N GLU A 128 -9.05 -4.29 -22.59
CA GLU A 128 -7.99 -5.16 -23.16
C GLU A 128 -6.95 -4.39 -24.00
N GLY A 129 -7.39 -3.29 -24.61
CA GLY A 129 -6.59 -2.57 -25.59
C GLY A 129 -6.40 -3.32 -26.93
N PRO A 130 -5.74 -2.67 -27.92
CA PRO A 130 -5.64 -3.19 -29.28
C PRO A 130 -4.90 -4.53 -29.41
N MET A 131 -3.84 -4.72 -28.63
CA MET A 131 -3.02 -5.94 -28.64
C MET A 131 -3.43 -6.95 -27.56
N GLY A 132 -4.23 -6.56 -26.56
CA GLY A 132 -4.57 -7.41 -25.42
C GLY A 132 -3.42 -7.61 -24.42
N ILE A 133 -2.63 -6.57 -24.17
CA ILE A 133 -1.51 -6.61 -23.22
C ILE A 133 -1.65 -5.55 -22.14
N GLY A 134 -1.32 -5.92 -20.92
CA GLY A 134 -0.92 -4.97 -19.89
C GLY A 134 0.56 -4.63 -20.08
N ILE A 135 0.91 -3.35 -19.93
CA ILE A 135 2.29 -2.88 -19.99
C ILE A 135 2.66 -2.08 -18.75
N SER A 136 3.91 -2.21 -18.34
CA SER A 136 4.48 -1.38 -17.28
C SER A 136 5.94 -1.07 -17.56
N LYS A 137 6.47 -0.03 -16.93
CA LYS A 137 7.90 0.29 -16.96
C LYS A 137 8.52 0.01 -15.59
N TYR A 138 8.29 -1.21 -15.09
CA TYR A 138 8.84 -1.68 -13.84
C TYR A 138 9.66 -2.95 -14.06
N ASP A 139 10.81 -3.02 -13.40
CA ASP A 139 11.60 -4.24 -13.28
C ASP A 139 11.35 -4.86 -11.91
N ILE A 140 11.36 -6.20 -11.83
CA ILE A 140 11.34 -6.90 -10.54
C ILE A 140 12.77 -7.04 -10.07
N LYS A 141 13.11 -6.37 -8.98
CA LYS A 141 14.42 -6.45 -8.34
C LYS A 141 14.32 -7.25 -7.05
N LYS A 142 15.09 -8.34 -6.97
CA LYS A 142 15.28 -9.10 -5.73
C LYS A 142 16.50 -8.56 -4.98
N TYR A 143 16.39 -8.48 -3.66
CA TYR A 143 17.49 -8.04 -2.80
C TYR A 143 18.02 -9.23 -1.98
N PRO A 144 19.35 -9.41 -1.88
CA PRO A 144 19.92 -10.37 -0.96
C PRO A 144 19.45 -10.13 0.48
N LEU A 145 19.35 -11.19 1.28
CA LEU A 145 18.83 -11.12 2.66
C LEU A 145 19.54 -10.10 3.55
N TYR A 146 20.83 -9.84 3.32
CA TYR A 146 21.59 -8.85 4.07
C TYR A 146 21.32 -7.40 3.65
N GLN A 147 20.88 -7.16 2.39
CA GLN A 147 20.51 -5.82 1.90
C GLN A 147 19.02 -5.51 2.14
N ALA A 148 18.17 -6.55 2.18
CA ALA A 148 16.73 -6.40 2.25
C ALA A 148 16.22 -5.63 3.49
N PRO A 149 16.81 -5.73 4.70
CA PRO A 149 16.45 -4.89 5.85
C PRO A 149 16.59 -3.39 5.59
N PHE A 150 17.73 -2.98 5.03
CA PHE A 150 18.00 -1.56 4.77
C PHE A 150 17.04 -0.97 3.73
N VAL A 151 16.80 -1.72 2.65
CA VAL A 151 15.84 -1.32 1.61
C VAL A 151 14.40 -1.38 2.16
N GLY A 152 14.08 -2.37 2.98
CA GLY A 152 12.78 -2.53 3.63
C GLY A 152 12.45 -1.35 4.55
N ILE A 153 13.44 -0.81 5.28
CA ILE A 153 13.27 0.41 6.08
C ILE A 153 12.92 1.61 5.18
N LEU A 154 13.67 1.82 4.11
CA LEU A 154 13.42 2.93 3.18
C LEU A 154 12.03 2.86 2.55
N GLU A 155 11.61 1.67 2.10
CA GLU A 155 10.27 1.48 1.55
C GLU A 155 9.19 1.57 2.64
N ALA A 156 9.43 1.11 3.86
CA ALA A 156 8.50 1.29 4.98
C ALA A 156 8.28 2.78 5.30
N PHE A 157 9.31 3.62 5.20
CA PHE A 157 9.14 5.09 5.32
C PHE A 157 8.34 5.68 4.16
N LYS A 158 8.59 5.23 2.92
CA LYS A 158 7.84 5.68 1.75
C LYS A 158 6.36 5.27 1.83
N TYR A 159 6.08 4.03 2.19
CA TYR A 159 4.71 3.57 2.41
C TYR A 159 4.06 4.27 3.60
N SER A 160 4.80 4.51 4.69
CA SER A 160 4.34 5.33 5.82
C SER A 160 3.87 6.71 5.39
N TRP A 161 4.65 7.37 4.52
CA TRP A 161 4.29 8.67 3.97
C TRP A 161 3.02 8.60 3.10
N LEU A 162 2.92 7.59 2.24
CA LEU A 162 1.73 7.36 1.42
C LEU A 162 0.48 7.13 2.28
N ILE A 163 0.59 6.31 3.32
CA ILE A 163 -0.49 6.05 4.28
C ILE A 163 -0.90 7.36 4.97
N LEU A 164 0.07 8.12 5.48
CA LEU A 164 -0.19 9.40 6.16
C LEU A 164 -0.90 10.40 5.22
N SER A 165 -0.43 10.53 3.99
CA SER A 165 -1.06 11.40 2.98
C SER A 165 -2.47 10.93 2.61
N GLY A 166 -2.66 9.61 2.50
CA GLY A 166 -3.96 8.98 2.26
C GLY A 166 -4.95 9.28 3.38
N LEU A 167 -4.54 9.12 4.65
CA LEU A 167 -5.35 9.47 5.82
C LEU A 167 -5.77 10.95 5.81
N GLY A 168 -4.85 11.86 5.47
CA GLY A 168 -5.17 13.28 5.28
C GLY A 168 -6.23 13.51 4.20
N GLY A 169 -6.14 12.77 3.08
CA GLY A 169 -7.14 12.77 2.02
C GLY A 169 -8.51 12.27 2.49
N VAL A 170 -8.55 11.23 3.33
CA VAL A 170 -9.81 10.73 3.91
C VAL A 170 -10.47 11.80 4.78
N VAL A 171 -9.73 12.40 5.69
CA VAL A 171 -10.24 13.45 6.58
C VAL A 171 -10.75 14.65 5.76
N SER A 172 -9.99 15.09 4.76
CA SER A 172 -10.37 16.20 3.87
C SER A 172 -11.69 15.91 3.13
N GLN A 173 -11.85 14.72 2.55
CA GLN A 173 -13.07 14.37 1.82
C GLN A 173 -14.29 14.17 2.74
N LEU A 174 -14.09 13.60 3.93
CA LEU A 174 -15.16 13.46 4.91
C LEU A 174 -15.68 14.83 5.38
N ILE A 175 -14.79 15.79 5.63
CA ILE A 175 -15.16 17.12 6.10
C ILE A 175 -15.76 17.97 4.97
N LEU A 176 -15.14 17.99 3.79
CA LEU A 176 -15.53 18.88 2.70
C LEU A 176 -16.71 18.35 1.87
N HIS A 177 -16.83 17.03 1.73
CA HIS A 177 -17.80 16.41 0.82
C HIS A 177 -18.77 15.47 1.52
N ALA A 178 -18.66 15.27 2.84
CA ALA A 178 -19.48 14.34 3.63
C ALA A 178 -19.54 12.92 3.04
N GLN A 179 -18.48 12.50 2.34
CA GLN A 179 -18.39 11.22 1.66
C GLN A 179 -17.13 10.48 2.08
N VAL A 180 -17.27 9.17 2.31
CA VAL A 180 -16.13 8.27 2.49
C VAL A 180 -15.47 8.06 1.13
N PRO A 181 -14.17 8.38 0.98
CA PRO A 181 -13.46 8.15 -0.27
C PRO A 181 -13.58 6.70 -0.75
N LYS A 182 -13.66 6.52 -2.07
CA LYS A 182 -13.49 5.20 -2.68
C LYS A 182 -12.08 4.68 -2.34
N GLY A 183 -11.98 3.41 -1.96
CA GLY A 183 -10.72 2.79 -1.55
C GLY A 183 -10.40 2.84 -0.05
N VAL A 184 -11.22 3.52 0.77
CA VAL A 184 -11.18 3.34 2.23
C VAL A 184 -11.98 2.09 2.60
N ALA A 185 -11.39 1.25 3.45
CA ALA A 185 -12.02 0.06 4.00
C ALA A 185 -12.00 0.14 5.53
N GLY A 186 -13.15 -0.13 6.15
CA GLY A 186 -13.28 -0.30 7.59
C GLY A 186 -13.04 -1.75 8.02
N PRO A 187 -13.39 -2.11 9.27
CA PRO A 187 -13.20 -3.46 9.80
C PRO A 187 -13.85 -4.56 8.94
N VAL A 188 -15.06 -4.30 8.43
CA VAL A 188 -15.78 -5.24 7.55
C VAL A 188 -15.08 -5.37 6.20
N GLY A 189 -14.66 -4.25 5.60
CA GLY A 189 -13.89 -4.26 4.37
C GLY A 189 -12.54 -4.98 4.52
N ILE A 190 -11.84 -4.79 5.65
CA ILE A 190 -10.57 -5.49 5.95
C ILE A 190 -10.80 -7.00 6.07
N ALA A 191 -11.88 -7.44 6.72
CA ALA A 191 -12.21 -8.88 6.79
C ALA A 191 -12.45 -9.47 5.39
N GLN A 192 -13.14 -8.75 4.51
CA GLN A 192 -13.37 -9.17 3.12
C GLN A 192 -12.06 -9.22 2.31
N LEU A 193 -11.24 -8.17 2.40
CA LEU A 193 -9.93 -8.13 1.75
C LEU A 193 -9.04 -9.27 2.26
N THR A 194 -9.07 -9.57 3.55
CA THR A 194 -8.33 -10.71 4.12
C THR A 194 -8.69 -12.02 3.41
N GLY A 195 -9.99 -12.28 3.20
CA GLY A 195 -10.44 -13.45 2.44
C GLY A 195 -9.92 -13.47 0.99
N GLN A 196 -9.86 -12.32 0.33
CA GLN A 196 -9.29 -12.19 -1.03
C GLN A 196 -7.79 -12.48 -1.05
N PHE A 197 -7.02 -11.91 -0.12
CA PHE A 197 -5.58 -12.14 -0.03
C PHE A 197 -5.25 -13.60 0.35
N VAL A 198 -6.05 -14.23 1.20
CA VAL A 198 -5.93 -15.66 1.52
C VAL A 198 -6.16 -16.52 0.28
N ALA A 199 -7.14 -16.19 -0.55
CA ALA A 199 -7.39 -16.90 -1.80
C ALA A 199 -6.25 -16.76 -2.82
N VAL A 200 -5.51 -15.64 -2.79
CA VAL A 200 -4.31 -15.45 -3.65
C VAL A 200 -3.12 -16.28 -3.13
N GLY A 201 -2.94 -16.36 -1.81
CA GLY A 201 -1.95 -17.24 -1.18
C GLY A 201 -1.11 -16.59 -0.09
N PRO A 202 -0.20 -17.35 0.55
CA PRO A 202 0.47 -16.94 1.78
C PRO A 202 1.37 -15.71 1.62
N LEU A 203 2.03 -15.55 0.47
CA LEU A 203 2.85 -14.36 0.18
C LEU A 203 2.02 -13.08 0.08
N ALA A 204 0.80 -13.20 -0.46
CA ALA A 204 -0.13 -12.09 -0.57
C ALA A 204 -0.68 -11.70 0.81
N VAL A 205 -0.97 -12.68 1.66
CA VAL A 205 -1.32 -12.46 3.07
C VAL A 205 -0.19 -11.76 3.83
N LEU A 206 1.06 -12.20 3.68
CA LEU A 206 2.21 -11.51 4.29
C LEU A 206 2.33 -10.06 3.84
N SER A 207 2.18 -9.80 2.53
CA SER A 207 2.17 -8.43 2.01
C SER A 207 1.06 -7.60 2.66
N PHE A 208 -0.14 -8.17 2.80
CA PHE A 208 -1.26 -7.49 3.44
C PHE A 208 -1.02 -7.22 4.94
N VAL A 209 -0.47 -8.19 5.68
CA VAL A 209 -0.08 -8.02 7.09
C VAL A 209 0.97 -6.93 7.25
N SER A 210 1.94 -6.83 6.34
CA SER A 210 2.95 -5.76 6.39
C SER A 210 2.32 -4.37 6.25
N LEU A 211 1.33 -4.23 5.34
CA LEU A 211 0.59 -2.99 5.14
C LEU A 211 -0.26 -2.64 6.37
N LEU A 212 -0.97 -3.62 6.95
CA LEU A 212 -1.77 -3.42 8.16
C LEU A 212 -0.89 -3.03 9.35
N SER A 213 0.25 -3.68 9.53
CA SER A 213 1.21 -3.37 10.59
C SER A 213 1.75 -1.94 10.45
N LEU A 214 2.06 -1.50 9.22
CA LEU A 214 2.49 -0.13 8.96
C LEU A 214 1.38 0.89 9.20
N ASN A 215 0.14 0.58 8.81
CA ASN A 215 -1.04 1.40 9.11
C ASN A 215 -1.23 1.58 10.62
N LEU A 216 -1.11 0.51 11.40
CA LEU A 216 -1.21 0.58 12.86
C LEU A 216 -0.07 1.39 13.47
N ALA A 217 1.16 1.27 12.96
CA ALA A 217 2.28 2.10 13.41
C ALA A 217 1.99 3.59 13.16
N ILE A 218 1.50 3.95 11.97
CA ILE A 218 1.19 5.33 11.62
C ILE A 218 -0.02 5.86 12.38
N LEU A 219 -1.10 5.10 12.52
CA LEU A 219 -2.24 5.53 13.32
C LEU A 219 -1.86 5.75 14.78
N ASN A 220 -1.03 4.85 15.34
CA ASN A 220 -0.61 4.93 16.74
C ASN A 220 0.45 6.01 16.99
N ILE A 221 1.10 6.59 15.98
CA ILE A 221 2.02 7.73 16.18
C ILE A 221 1.29 9.08 16.13
N LEU A 222 0.11 9.14 15.51
CA LEU A 222 -0.65 10.38 15.41
C LEU A 222 -1.11 10.87 16.79
N PRO A 223 -1.15 12.20 17.02
CA PRO A 223 -1.58 12.79 18.28
C PRO A 223 -3.11 12.74 18.43
N ILE A 224 -3.70 11.57 18.24
CA ILE A 224 -5.14 11.32 18.36
C ILE A 224 -5.41 10.84 19.79
N PRO A 225 -6.22 11.55 20.58
CA PRO A 225 -6.63 11.07 21.88
C PRO A 225 -7.36 9.73 21.74
N ALA A 226 -6.95 8.75 22.55
CA ALA A 226 -7.40 7.34 22.66
C ALA A 226 -6.40 6.35 22.05
N LEU A 227 -5.45 6.84 21.25
CA LEU A 227 -4.32 6.06 20.74
C LEU A 227 -3.03 6.37 21.51
N ASP A 228 -2.01 5.51 21.32
CA ASP A 228 -0.69 5.63 21.96
C ASP A 228 -0.04 7.01 21.67
N GLY A 229 -0.17 7.52 20.45
CA GLY A 229 0.40 8.80 20.02
C GLY A 229 -0.23 10.01 20.72
N GLY A 230 -1.49 9.93 21.14
CA GLY A 230 -2.12 10.94 21.99
C GLY A 230 -1.46 11.01 23.37
N ARG A 231 -1.12 9.85 23.94
CA ARG A 231 -0.39 9.79 25.22
C ARG A 231 1.05 10.26 25.08
N LEU A 232 1.72 9.87 23.99
CA LEU A 232 3.05 10.36 23.64
C LEU A 232 3.04 11.89 23.50
N PHE A 233 2.01 12.46 22.88
CA PHE A 233 1.85 13.91 22.73
C PHE A 233 1.73 14.62 24.09
N PHE A 234 0.96 14.10 25.05
CA PHE A 234 0.92 14.67 26.40
C PHE A 234 2.25 14.56 27.15
N ILE A 235 2.97 13.45 26.98
CA ILE A 235 4.33 13.28 27.53
C ILE A 235 5.31 14.28 26.91
N LEU A 236 5.19 14.56 25.60
CA LEU A 236 5.99 15.57 24.91
C LEU A 236 5.69 16.98 25.42
N ILE A 237 4.41 17.32 25.66
CA ILE A 237 4.02 18.58 26.29
C ILE A 237 4.64 18.70 27.69
N GLU A 238 4.59 17.63 28.49
CA GLU A 238 5.23 17.60 29.82
C GLU A 238 6.75 17.82 29.72
N ALA A 239 7.41 17.20 28.74
CA ALA A 239 8.84 17.34 28.51
C ALA A 239 9.26 18.78 28.18
N VAL A 240 8.47 19.49 27.37
CA VAL A 240 8.75 20.87 26.94
C VAL A 240 8.36 21.88 28.01
N THR A 241 7.22 21.69 28.68
CA THR A 241 6.69 22.66 29.64
C THR A 241 7.21 22.45 31.07
N GLY A 242 7.83 21.29 31.35
CA GLY A 242 8.25 20.88 32.69
C GLY A 242 7.09 20.64 33.66
N ARG A 243 5.83 20.75 33.20
CA ARG A 243 4.63 20.63 34.02
C ARG A 243 3.78 19.47 33.53
N LYS A 244 3.29 18.66 34.47
CA LYS A 244 2.36 17.56 34.17
C LYS A 244 1.02 18.13 33.71
N VAL A 245 0.52 17.63 32.58
CA VAL A 245 -0.87 17.88 32.17
C VAL A 245 -1.80 17.28 33.21
N SER A 246 -2.89 17.96 33.53
CA SER A 246 -3.83 17.46 34.54
C SER A 246 -4.43 16.12 34.09
N THR A 247 -4.42 15.14 34.98
CA THR A 247 -4.93 13.78 34.70
C THR A 247 -6.40 13.77 34.30
N ARG A 248 -7.20 14.71 34.83
CA ARG A 248 -8.61 14.90 34.45
C ARG A 248 -8.73 15.35 33.00
N PHE A 249 -7.93 16.33 32.58
CA PHE A 249 -7.94 16.82 31.20
C PHE A 249 -7.49 15.74 30.22
N GLU A 250 -6.40 15.01 30.53
CA GLU A 250 -5.93 13.88 29.72
C GLU A 250 -7.03 12.82 29.58
N SER A 251 -7.73 12.47 30.67
CA SER A 251 -8.82 11.50 30.66
C SER A 251 -10.02 11.96 29.80
N TYR A 252 -10.42 13.24 29.91
CA TYR A 252 -11.50 13.79 29.09
C TYR A 252 -11.12 13.84 27.60
N ALA A 253 -9.89 14.29 27.29
CA ALA A 253 -9.40 14.30 25.93
C ALA A 253 -9.45 12.89 25.31
N HIS A 254 -8.96 11.89 26.04
CA HIS A 254 -9.02 10.48 25.61
C HIS A 254 -10.44 9.96 25.45
N ALA A 255 -11.36 10.28 26.36
CA ALA A 255 -12.75 9.86 26.26
C ALA A 255 -13.44 10.47 25.02
N ILE A 256 -13.25 11.76 24.78
CA ILE A 256 -13.79 12.46 23.59
C ILE A 256 -13.20 11.85 22.33
N GLY A 257 -11.88 11.66 22.28
CA GLY A 257 -11.22 11.05 21.14
C GLY A 257 -11.70 9.63 20.86
N MET A 258 -11.96 8.83 21.90
CA MET A 258 -12.50 7.48 21.75
C MET A 258 -13.91 7.50 21.16
N VAL A 259 -14.78 8.40 21.62
CA VAL A 259 -16.13 8.55 21.06
C VAL A 259 -16.07 8.95 19.58
N LEU A 260 -15.20 9.92 19.24
CA LEU A 260 -15.01 10.34 17.85
C LEU A 260 -14.45 9.21 16.97
N LEU A 261 -13.48 8.44 17.49
CA LEU A 261 -12.90 7.30 16.79
C LEU A 261 -13.94 6.21 16.54
N LEU A 262 -14.74 5.86 17.55
CA LEU A 262 -15.81 4.88 17.41
C LEU A 262 -16.89 5.35 16.42
N ALA A 263 -17.24 6.63 16.44
CA ALA A 263 -18.16 7.21 15.47
C ALA A 263 -17.60 7.11 14.04
N LEU A 264 -16.32 7.42 13.85
CA LEU A 264 -15.65 7.29 12.55
C LEU A 264 -15.63 5.84 12.07
N ILE A 265 -15.27 4.90 12.95
CA ILE A 265 -15.30 3.46 12.64
C ILE A 265 -16.71 3.03 12.24
N ALA A 266 -17.75 3.49 12.95
CA ALA A 266 -19.14 3.18 12.62
C ALA A 266 -19.53 3.71 11.23
N VAL A 267 -19.19 4.97 10.90
CA VAL A 267 -19.47 5.57 9.59
C VAL A 267 -18.78 4.79 8.46
N ILE A 268 -17.50 4.45 8.62
CA ILE A 268 -16.75 3.68 7.61
C ILE A 268 -17.34 2.26 7.49
N THR A 269 -17.68 1.63 8.60
CA THR A 269 -18.29 0.28 8.61
C THR A 269 -19.65 0.26 7.92
N LEU A 270 -20.49 1.28 8.14
CA LEU A 270 -21.75 1.42 7.42
C LEU A 270 -21.52 1.57 5.91
N SER A 271 -20.52 2.35 5.51
CA SER A 271 -20.13 2.46 4.11
C SER A 271 -19.71 1.11 3.52
N ASP A 272 -18.92 0.31 4.26
CA ASP A 272 -18.53 -1.04 3.85
C ASP A 272 -19.74 -1.96 3.65
N ILE A 273 -20.69 -1.96 4.59
CA ILE A 273 -21.89 -2.80 4.52
C ILE A 273 -22.77 -2.41 3.33
N ILE A 274 -23.00 -1.12 3.13
CA ILE A 274 -23.77 -0.61 1.98
C ILE A 274 -23.09 -1.02 0.68
N ARG A 275 -21.76 -0.92 0.61
CA ARG A 275 -20.97 -1.32 -0.56
C ARG A 275 -21.06 -2.81 -0.85
N PHE A 276 -21.00 -3.63 0.21
CA PHE A 276 -21.13 -5.08 0.13
C PHE A 276 -22.50 -5.50 -0.42
N ILE A 277 -23.58 -4.93 0.11
CA ILE A 277 -24.94 -5.25 -0.33
C ILE A 277 -25.20 -4.77 -1.76
N SER A 278 -24.65 -3.61 -2.15
CA SER A 278 -24.79 -3.05 -3.49
C SER A 278 -23.90 -3.70 -4.56
N GLY A 279 -23.05 -4.67 -4.20
CA GLY A 279 -22.17 -5.37 -5.13
C GLY A 279 -21.06 -4.52 -5.74
N GLN A 280 -20.77 -3.34 -5.15
CA GLN A 280 -19.68 -2.49 -5.62
C GLN A 280 -18.32 -3.03 -5.13
N PRO A 281 -17.28 -3.08 -5.98
CA PRO A 281 -15.97 -3.55 -5.56
C PRO A 281 -15.32 -2.58 -4.55
N ILE A 282 -14.61 -3.14 -3.56
CA ILE A 282 -13.89 -2.36 -2.54
C ILE A 282 -12.78 -1.52 -3.19
N LEU A 283 -12.07 -2.12 -4.13
CA LEU A 283 -11.03 -1.47 -4.93
C LEU A 283 -11.63 -0.96 -6.24
N PRO A 284 -11.23 0.23 -6.72
CA PRO A 284 -11.55 0.64 -8.08
C PRO A 284 -11.03 -0.42 -9.06
N LYS A 285 -11.89 -0.88 -9.99
CA LYS A 285 -11.42 -1.71 -11.10
C LYS A 285 -10.46 -0.88 -11.96
N PRO A 286 -9.31 -1.43 -12.38
CA PRO A 286 -8.38 -0.73 -13.26
C PRO A 286 -9.02 -0.41 -14.61
#